data_AF-A0A915JI27-F1
#
_entry.id   AF-A0A915JI27-F1
#
_cell.length_a   1.000
_cell.length_b   1.000
_cell.length_c   1.000
_cell.angle_alpha   90.00
_cell.angle_beta   90.00
_cell.angle_gamma   90.00
#
_symmetry.space_group_name_H-M   'P 1'
#
loop_
_entity.id
_entity.type
_entity.pdbx_description
1 polymer ?
#
loop_
_entity_poly.entity_id
_entity_poly.type
_entity_poly.pdbx_seq_one_letter_code
_entity_poly.pdbx_strand_id
1 'polypeptide(L)'
;MIGEFWDGWFDRWGDERKILNESAFTEILGAIFRQNASVNLYMFHGGTNFGFMNGANADNTRYLPLKAYKYILPGQPSNGKFAPLHNIVSIVLS
;
A
#
# COMPACT_ATOMS: atom_id res chain seq x y z
N MET A 1 5.80 -10.26 14.31
CA MET A 1 5.29 -10.37 12.92
C MET A 1 4.30 -9.25 12.68
N ILE A 2 4.34 -8.61 11.52
CA ILE A 2 3.34 -7.64 11.08
C ILE A 2 2.43 -8.31 10.03
N GLY A 3 1.21 -8.63 10.44
CA GLY A 3 0.24 -9.40 9.62
C GLY A 3 -0.32 -8.61 8.44
N GLU A 4 -0.42 -7.29 8.57
CA GLU A 4 -0.71 -6.37 7.48
C GLU A 4 0.14 -5.11 7.64
N PHE A 5 1.08 -4.91 6.72
CA PHE A 5 1.81 -3.66 6.62
C PHE A 5 1.22 -2.84 5.49
N TRP A 6 0.46 -1.82 5.87
CA TRP A 6 -0.21 -0.93 4.93
C TRP A 6 0.81 -0.04 4.21
N ASP A 7 1.24 -0.51 3.05
CA ASP A 7 2.23 0.14 2.18
C ASP A 7 1.61 1.14 1.20
N GLY A 8 0.40 1.59 1.51
CA GLY A 8 -0.43 2.48 0.72
C GLY A 8 -1.82 2.62 1.33
N TRP A 9 -2.72 3.26 0.61
CA TRP A 9 -4.12 3.41 1.03
C TRP A 9 -5.06 3.28 -0.17
N PHE A 10 -6.33 3.01 0.12
CA PHE A 10 -7.39 2.98 -0.89
C PHE A 10 -7.98 4.36 -1.16
N ASP A 11 -8.54 4.52 -2.35
CA ASP A 11 -9.19 5.77 -2.76
C ASP A 11 -10.71 5.68 -2.58
N ARG A 12 -11.33 6.82 -2.31
CA ARG A 12 -12.79 6.97 -2.20
C ARG A 12 -13.33 7.87 -3.31
N TRP A 13 -14.59 7.71 -3.66
CA TRP A 13 -15.26 8.66 -4.57
C TRP A 13 -15.34 10.05 -3.91
N GLY A 14 -15.00 11.10 -4.67
CA GLY A 14 -14.97 12.48 -4.19
C GLY A 14 -13.70 12.91 -3.46
N ASP A 15 -12.86 11.97 -3.02
CA ASP A 15 -11.62 12.28 -2.30
C ASP A 15 -10.42 12.44 -3.22
N GLU A 16 -9.43 13.20 -2.75
CA GLU A 16 -8.08 13.20 -3.31
C GLU A 16 -7.40 11.85 -3.12
N ARG A 17 -6.65 11.45 -4.16
CA ARG A 17 -5.90 10.20 -4.17
C ARG A 17 -4.85 10.19 -3.07
N LYS A 18 -4.76 9.07 -2.35
CA LYS A 18 -3.69 8.89 -1.36
C LYS A 18 -2.42 8.40 -2.03
N ILE A 19 -1.32 9.11 -1.80
CA ILE A 19 0.01 8.79 -2.33
C ILE A 19 0.88 8.34 -1.16
N LEU A 20 1.63 7.26 -1.36
CA LEU A 20 2.57 6.75 -0.38
C LEU A 20 3.70 7.75 -0.14
N ASN A 21 4.05 7.96 1.14
CA ASN A 21 5.30 8.61 1.50
C ASN A 21 6.44 7.58 1.49
N GLU A 22 7.28 7.60 0.46
CA GLU A 22 8.36 6.62 0.26
C GLU A 22 9.40 6.64 1.39
N SER A 23 9.70 7.82 1.96
CA SER A 23 10.68 7.93 3.04
C SER A 23 10.16 7.28 4.33
N ALA A 24 8.91 7.55 4.69
CA ALA A 24 8.29 6.94 5.87
C ALA A 24 8.14 5.42 5.70
N PHE A 25 7.74 4.96 4.51
CA PHE A 25 7.69 3.54 4.17
C PHE A 25 9.05 2.86 4.39
N THR A 26 10.11 3.47 3.87
CA THR A 26 11.48 2.95 3.94
C THR A 26 11.97 2.86 5.39
N GLU A 27 11.77 3.93 6.15
CA GLU A 27 12.18 3.99 7.55
C GLU A 27 11.51 2.90 8.40
N ILE A 28 10.19 2.77 8.28
CA ILE A 28 9.40 1.81 9.07
C ILE A 28 9.75 0.38 8.66
N LEU A 29 9.84 0.09 7.36
CA LEU A 29 10.18 -1.24 6.88
C LEU A 29 11.60 -1.66 7.32
N GLY A 30 12.57 -0.75 7.26
CA GLY A 30 13.91 -0.99 7.78
C GLY A 30 13.93 -1.25 9.29
N ALA A 31 13.09 -0.54 10.06
CA ALA A 31 12.96 -0.78 11.51
C ALA A 31 12.34 -2.14 11.85
N ILE A 32 11.42 -2.65 11.01
CA ILE A 32 10.87 -3.99 11.14
C ILE A 32 11.94 -5.04 10.90
N PHE A 33 12.71 -4.92 9.82
CA PHE A 33 13.74 -5.92 9.50
C PHE A 33 14.93 -5.90 10.47
N ARG A 34 15.32 -4.74 11.02
CA ARG A 34 16.33 -4.67 12.10
C ARG A 34 15.92 -5.44 13.37
N GLN A 35 14.64 -5.67 13.58
CA GLN A 35 14.12 -6.49 14.68
C GLN A 35 14.00 -7.98 14.32
N ASN A 36 14.52 -8.40 13.16
CA ASN A 36 14.37 -9.75 12.63
C ASN A 36 12.89 -10.21 12.55
N ALA A 37 11.98 -9.25 12.33
CA ALA A 37 10.55 -9.50 12.26
C ALA A 37 10.10 -9.73 10.81
N SER A 38 9.16 -10.67 10.61
CA SER A 38 8.50 -10.88 9.33
C SER A 38 7.38 -9.88 9.09
N VAL A 39 7.13 -9.55 7.82
CA VAL A 39 6.13 -8.58 7.36
C VAL A 39 5.33 -9.13 6.18
N ASN A 40 4.03 -8.83 6.14
CA ASN A 40 3.16 -9.06 4.98
C ASN A 40 2.74 -7.70 4.38
N LEU A 41 3.13 -7.44 3.13
CA LEU A 41 2.83 -6.17 2.45
C LEU A 41 1.38 -6.14 1.99
N TYR A 42 0.59 -5.25 2.59
CA TYR A 42 -0.82 -5.06 2.28
C TYR A 42 -0.98 -3.71 1.58
N MET A 43 -1.03 -3.65 0.25
CA MET A 43 -1.10 -4.76 -0.71
C MET A 43 0.12 -4.77 -1.61
N PHE A 44 0.88 -5.87 -1.64
CA PHE A 44 1.96 -6.04 -2.61
C PHE A 44 1.46 -5.82 -4.05
N HIS A 45 0.31 -6.42 -4.40
CA HIS A 45 -0.43 -6.17 -5.65
C HIS A 45 -1.92 -5.99 -5.32
N GLY A 46 -2.47 -4.81 -5.64
CA GLY A 46 -3.84 -4.43 -5.23
C GLY A 46 -4.97 -4.80 -6.20
N GLY A 47 -4.66 -5.10 -7.46
CA GLY A 47 -5.65 -5.52 -8.46
C GLY A 47 -6.59 -4.40 -8.93
N THR A 48 -7.88 -4.73 -9.10
CA THR A 48 -8.97 -3.83 -9.52
C THR A 48 -10.30 -4.39 -9.04
N ASN A 49 -11.18 -3.53 -8.50
CA ASN A 49 -12.56 -3.92 -8.20
C ASN A 49 -13.40 -3.81 -9.48
N PHE A 50 -13.70 -4.93 -10.12
CA PHE A 50 -14.53 -4.97 -11.34
C PHE A 50 -16.03 -4.95 -11.04
N GLY A 51 -16.83 -4.44 -11.97
CA GLY A 51 -18.28 -4.40 -11.85
C GLY A 51 -18.73 -3.73 -10.54
N PHE A 52 -19.57 -4.43 -9.77
CA PHE A 52 -20.13 -3.96 -8.49
C PHE A 52 -19.43 -4.58 -7.27
N MET A 53 -18.16 -4.98 -7.41
CA MET A 53 -17.40 -5.63 -6.32
C MET A 53 -16.71 -4.62 -5.39
N ASN A 54 -16.95 -3.32 -5.54
CA ASN A 54 -16.34 -2.32 -4.66
C ASN A 54 -17.02 -2.33 -3.28
N GLY A 55 -16.20 -2.20 -2.24
CA GLY A 55 -16.69 -1.93 -0.89
C GLY A 55 -17.06 -0.45 -0.69
N ALA A 56 -17.41 -0.15 0.56
CA ALA A 56 -17.59 1.20 1.07
C ALA A 56 -17.22 1.23 2.56
N ASN A 57 -16.78 2.38 3.04
CA ASN A 57 -16.77 2.65 4.46
C ASN A 57 -18.01 3.45 4.83
N ALA A 58 -18.28 3.54 6.13
CA ALA A 58 -19.22 4.48 6.69
C ALA A 58 -18.54 5.22 7.85
N ASP A 59 -18.82 6.51 7.96
CA ASP A 59 -18.72 7.19 9.25
C ASP A 59 -20.13 7.32 9.86
N ASN A 60 -20.27 7.89 11.06
CA ASN A 60 -21.56 8.01 11.75
C ASN A 60 -22.65 8.75 10.93
N THR A 61 -22.27 9.44 9.85
CA THR A 61 -23.16 10.34 9.09
C THR A 61 -23.15 10.10 7.58
N ARG A 62 -22.16 9.39 7.03
CA ARG A 62 -21.92 9.32 5.59
C ARG A 62 -21.54 7.92 5.13
N TYR A 63 -22.09 7.53 3.99
CA TYR A 63 -21.63 6.40 3.18
C TYR A 63 -20.48 6.85 2.27
N LEU A 64 -19.37 6.12 2.30
CA LEU A 64 -18.12 6.48 1.66
C LEU A 64 -17.68 5.36 0.71
N PRO A 65 -18.19 5.31 -0.53
CA PRO A 65 -17.90 4.24 -1.48
C PRO A 65 -16.45 4.28 -1.93
N LEU A 66 -15.83 3.10 -2.01
CA LEU A 66 -14.45 2.96 -2.45
C LEU A 66 -14.37 2.97 -3.97
N LYS A 67 -13.34 3.63 -4.51
CA LYS A 67 -12.94 3.46 -5.91
C LYS A 67 -12.27 2.10 -6.08
N ALA A 68 -12.15 1.65 -7.33
CA ALA A 68 -11.32 0.50 -7.64
C ALA A 68 -9.93 0.66 -7.00
N TYR A 69 -9.51 -0.34 -6.22
CA TYR A 69 -8.14 -0.44 -5.73
C TYR A 69 -7.23 -0.41 -6.96
N LYS A 70 -6.38 0.61 -7.09
CA LYS A 70 -5.41 0.69 -8.18
C LYS A 70 -4.03 0.96 -7.61
N TYR A 71 -3.32 -0.12 -7.32
CA TYR A 71 -1.87 -0.13 -7.15
C TYR A 71 -1.27 -1.10 -8.18
N ILE A 72 -1.04 -0.52 -9.36
CA ILE A 72 -0.02 -0.78 -10.38
C ILE A 72 0.15 -2.22 -10.92
N LEU A 73 -0.03 -2.33 -12.25
CA LEU A 73 0.51 -3.40 -13.09
C LEU A 73 1.99 -3.13 -13.43
N PRO A 74 2.83 -4.15 -13.67
CA PRO A 74 4.20 -3.97 -14.12
C PRO A 74 4.27 -3.02 -15.34
N GLY A 75 5.06 -1.94 -15.24
CA GLY A 75 5.31 -0.99 -16.34
C GLY A 75 4.56 0.35 -16.31
N GLN A 76 3.91 0.74 -15.21
CA GLN A 76 3.37 2.10 -15.05
C GLN A 76 4.31 3.01 -14.23
N PRO A 77 4.46 4.31 -14.61
CA PRO A 77 5.42 5.24 -14.01
C PRO A 77 5.13 5.64 -12.55
N SER A 78 4.02 5.20 -11.95
CA SER A 78 3.69 5.45 -10.54
C SER A 78 4.25 4.41 -9.56
N ASN A 79 5.22 3.59 -9.98
CA ASN A 79 5.89 2.47 -9.28
C ASN A 79 6.66 2.84 -7.98
N GLY A 80 6.20 3.83 -7.22
CA GLY A 80 6.93 4.47 -6.11
C GLY A 80 7.36 3.56 -4.96
N LYS A 81 6.79 2.35 -4.79
CA LYS A 81 7.20 1.43 -3.71
C LYS A 81 8.18 0.33 -4.11
N PHE A 82 8.29 -0.01 -5.39
CA PHE A 82 9.14 -1.13 -5.82
C PHE A 82 10.62 -0.79 -5.73
N ALA A 83 11.02 0.42 -6.14
CA ALA A 83 12.41 0.85 -6.03
C ALA A 83 12.87 0.96 -4.55
N PRO A 84 12.11 1.62 -3.65
CA PRO A 84 12.46 1.63 -2.22
C PRO A 84 12.47 0.24 -1.57
N LEU A 85 11.52 -0.63 -1.91
CA LEU A 85 11.47 -2.01 -1.41
C LEU A 85 12.71 -2.80 -1.84
N HIS A 86 13.09 -2.72 -3.12
CA HIS A 86 14.29 -3.39 -3.63
C HIS A 86 15.54 -2.91 -2.88
N ASN A 87 15.70 -1.60 -2.69
CA ASN A 87 16.85 -1.04 -2.00
C ASN A 87 16.97 -1.54 -0.55
N ILE A 88 15.87 -1.56 0.21
CA ILE A 88 15.89 -2.07 1.59
C ILE A 88 16.23 -3.54 1.64
N VAL A 89 15.59 -4.36 0.79
CA VAL A 89 15.83 -5.79 0.78
C VAL A 89 17.29 -6.09 0.46
N SER A 90 17.89 -5.35 -0.49
CA SER A 90 19.32 -5.47 -0.80
C SER A 90 20.23 -5.06 0.36
N ILE A 91 19.86 -4.06 1.16
CA ILE A 91 20.66 -3.58 2.30
C ILE A 91 20.56 -4.50 3.52
N VAL A 92 19.37 -5.05 3.79
CA VAL A 92 19.14 -5.78 5.04
C VAL A 92 19.43 -7.28 4.91
N LEU A 93 19.47 -7.81 3.69
CA LEU A 93 19.81 -9.22 3.43
C LEU A 93 21.29 -9.43 3.02
N SER A 94 22.10 -8.38 2.92
CA SER A 94 23.55 -8.45 2.72
C SER A 94 24.30 -8.50 4.05
#